data_AF-A0A7V3JML2-F1
#
_entry.id   AF-A0A7V3JML2-F1
#
_cell.length_a   1.000
_cell.length_b   1.000
_cell.length_c   1.000
_cell.angle_alpha   90.00
_cell.angle_beta   90.00
_cell.angle_gamma   90.00
#
_symmetry.space_group_name_H-M   'P 1'
#
loop_
_entity.id
_entity.type
_entity.pdbx_description
1 polymer ?
#
loop_
_entity_poly.entity_id
_entity_poly.type
_entity_poly.pdbx_seq_one_letter_code
_entity_poly.pdbx_strand_id
1 'polypeptide(L)'
;MQQPRVPVVSVDGRPLMPTTPANARKMLRDGVARPRRNKLGLFYVQMTRPVGTAVQPMALALDPGGKYEGVAVASHRQVELTGQVNLPGGVPDRTETRRNLRRAKRFRKCPRRPARFNNRRHGGKYWLAPTQRSKIAARLKAIRELCRVYPVQAFFVEDVRHRPNGKKDRHFSTAEIGKKLTYEEL
;
A
#
# COMPACT_ATOMS: atom_id res chain seq x y z
N MET A 1 4.03 -8.14 -10.58
CA MET A 1 3.67 -6.85 -11.23
C MET A 1 4.28 -6.86 -12.62
N GLN A 2 3.52 -6.46 -13.63
CA GLN A 2 3.99 -6.32 -15.00
C GLN A 2 4.34 -4.85 -15.25
N GLN A 3 5.53 -4.63 -15.80
CA GLN A 3 6.14 -3.32 -15.90
C GLN A 3 6.59 -3.08 -17.35
N PRO A 4 5.69 -2.59 -18.24
CA PRO A 4 6.03 -2.29 -19.62
C PRO A 4 7.04 -1.14 -19.75
N ARG A 5 7.04 -0.19 -18.82
CA ARG A 5 8.00 0.93 -18.77
C ARG A 5 8.77 1.02 -17.47
N VAL A 6 9.95 1.60 -17.55
CA VAL A 6 10.85 1.78 -16.41
C VAL A 6 10.66 3.18 -15.83
N PRO A 7 10.22 3.31 -14.56
CA PRO A 7 10.19 4.58 -13.88
C PRO A 7 11.58 5.18 -13.80
N VAL A 8 11.63 6.50 -13.90
CA VAL A 8 12.85 7.29 -13.83
C VAL A 8 12.70 8.25 -12.67
N VAL A 9 13.75 8.39 -11.87
CA VAL A 9 13.80 9.30 -10.73
C VAL A 9 14.97 10.26 -10.92
N SER A 10 14.79 11.53 -10.60
CA SER A 10 15.83 12.54 -10.67
C SER A 10 16.94 12.29 -9.65
N VAL A 11 18.03 13.06 -9.75
CA VAL A 11 19.11 13.04 -8.75
C VAL A 11 18.56 13.31 -7.34
N ASP A 12 17.64 14.27 -7.22
CA ASP A 12 17.01 14.69 -5.96
C ASP A 12 15.91 13.76 -5.45
N GLY A 13 15.65 12.64 -6.13
CA GLY A 13 14.60 11.70 -5.74
C GLY A 13 13.19 12.06 -6.21
N ARG A 14 13.03 13.05 -7.12
CA ARG A 14 11.73 13.41 -7.69
C ARG A 14 11.37 12.44 -8.83
N PRO A 15 10.14 11.91 -8.87
CA PRO A 15 9.73 11.03 -9.96
C PRO A 15 9.62 11.81 -11.28
N LEU A 16 10.11 11.20 -12.36
CA LEU A 16 10.09 11.72 -13.74
C LEU A 16 9.24 10.82 -14.63
N MET A 17 9.08 11.20 -15.90
CA MET A 17 8.35 10.37 -16.85
C MET A 17 9.02 9.01 -17.05
N PRO A 18 8.26 7.90 -17.03
CA PRO A 18 8.79 6.57 -17.26
C PRO A 18 9.27 6.41 -18.72
N THR A 19 10.33 5.64 -18.90
CA THR A 19 10.98 5.41 -20.19
C THR A 19 10.85 3.96 -20.65
N THR A 20 11.20 3.69 -21.90
CA THR A 20 11.19 2.32 -22.42
C THR A 20 12.35 1.51 -21.81
N PRO A 21 12.21 0.19 -21.64
CA PRO A 21 13.30 -0.66 -21.16
C PRO A 21 14.58 -0.54 -22.01
N ALA A 22 14.44 -0.33 -23.33
CA ALA A 22 15.57 -0.13 -24.23
C ALA A 22 16.36 1.15 -23.88
N ASN A 23 15.68 2.26 -23.61
CA ASN A 23 16.31 3.51 -23.20
C ASN A 23 16.92 3.40 -21.80
N ALA A 24 16.24 2.74 -20.87
CA ALA A 24 16.80 2.49 -19.54
C ALA A 24 18.12 1.71 -19.61
N ARG A 25 18.23 0.69 -20.48
CA ARG A 25 19.48 -0.04 -20.71
C ARG A 25 20.59 0.85 -21.29
N LYS A 26 20.27 1.74 -22.22
CA LYS A 26 21.23 2.73 -22.75
C LYS A 26 21.73 3.64 -21.63
N MET A 27 20.82 4.23 -20.84
CA MET A 27 21.18 5.10 -19.72
C MET A 27 22.10 4.42 -18.69
N LEU A 28 21.88 3.13 -18.42
CA LEU A 28 22.72 2.36 -17.51
C LEU A 28 24.11 2.06 -18.11
N ARG A 29 24.17 1.68 -19.39
CA ARG A 29 25.43 1.44 -20.10
C ARG A 29 26.26 2.71 -20.22
N ASP A 30 25.62 3.83 -20.50
CA ASP A 30 26.27 5.13 -20.69
C ASP A 30 26.64 5.79 -19.34
N GLY A 31 26.31 5.16 -18.19
CA GLY A 31 26.65 5.65 -16.86
C GLY A 31 25.85 6.88 -16.38
N VAL A 32 24.83 7.30 -17.12
CA VAL A 32 24.01 8.48 -16.80
C VAL A 32 22.86 8.20 -15.82
N ALA A 33 22.66 6.93 -15.47
CA ALA A 33 21.70 6.49 -14.46
C ALA A 33 22.22 5.29 -13.65
N ARG A 34 21.65 5.08 -12.46
CA ARG A 34 21.94 3.95 -11.56
C ARG A 34 20.70 3.09 -11.35
N PRO A 35 20.85 1.75 -11.31
CA PRO A 35 19.73 0.85 -11.04
C PRO A 35 19.32 0.93 -9.57
N ARG A 36 18.01 0.94 -9.30
CA ARG A 36 17.46 0.93 -7.94
C ARG A 36 16.21 0.05 -7.86
N ARG A 37 15.87 -0.36 -6.64
CA ARG A 37 14.60 -1.03 -6.32
C ARG A 37 13.93 -0.37 -5.13
N ASN A 38 12.61 -0.24 -5.18
CA ASN A 38 11.82 0.28 -4.06
C ASN A 38 11.45 -0.86 -3.08
N LYS A 39 10.70 -0.53 -2.01
CA LYS A 39 10.31 -1.56 -1.01
C LYS A 39 9.28 -2.57 -1.52
N LEU A 40 8.67 -2.33 -2.68
CA LEU A 40 7.81 -3.27 -3.38
C LEU A 40 8.61 -4.21 -4.31
N GLY A 41 9.92 -4.02 -4.42
CA GLY A 41 10.77 -4.76 -5.34
C GLY A 41 10.70 -4.27 -6.79
N LEU A 42 10.00 -3.15 -7.06
CA LEU A 42 9.93 -2.56 -8.40
C LEU A 42 11.27 -1.95 -8.80
N PHE A 43 11.69 -2.28 -10.01
CA PHE A 43 12.91 -1.75 -10.61
C PHE A 43 12.66 -0.36 -11.19
N TYR A 44 13.57 0.56 -10.92
CA TYR A 44 13.58 1.90 -11.50
C TYR A 44 15.02 2.37 -11.69
N VAL A 45 15.20 3.41 -12.50
CA VAL A 45 16.51 4.04 -12.69
C VAL A 45 16.52 5.41 -12.03
N GLN A 46 17.62 5.72 -11.35
CA GLN A 46 17.87 7.04 -10.77
C GLN A 46 18.94 7.76 -11.58
N MET A 47 18.66 8.95 -12.08
CA MET A 47 19.61 9.75 -12.83
C MET A 47 20.78 10.18 -11.95
N THR A 48 21.99 10.24 -12.53
CA THR A 48 23.20 10.73 -11.85
C THR A 48 23.48 12.20 -12.12
N ARG A 49 22.85 12.77 -13.15
CA ARG A 49 22.95 14.17 -13.55
C ARG A 49 21.57 14.83 -13.57
N PRO A 50 21.48 16.15 -13.34
CA PRO A 50 20.22 16.87 -13.45
C PRO A 50 19.65 16.76 -14.87
N VAL A 51 18.33 16.61 -14.96
CA VAL A 51 17.58 16.52 -16.21
C VAL A 51 16.27 17.31 -16.07
N GLY A 52 15.61 17.56 -17.20
CA GLY A 52 14.31 18.23 -17.21
C GLY A 52 13.28 17.52 -16.32
N THR A 53 12.47 18.31 -15.62
CA THR A 53 11.48 17.85 -14.63
C THR A 53 10.04 17.89 -15.14
N ALA A 54 9.85 18.21 -16.42
CA ALA A 54 8.53 18.23 -17.03
C ALA A 54 7.91 16.83 -17.00
N VAL A 55 6.74 16.72 -16.38
CA VAL A 55 5.96 15.48 -16.27
C VAL A 55 4.55 15.70 -16.78
N GLN A 56 3.97 14.65 -17.34
CA GLN A 56 2.55 14.61 -17.68
C GLN A 56 1.76 14.05 -16.51
N PRO A 57 0.48 14.43 -16.36
CA PRO A 57 -0.37 13.84 -15.33
C PRO A 57 -0.49 12.32 -15.48
N MET A 58 -0.26 11.60 -14.39
CA MET A 58 -0.45 10.15 -14.28
C MET A 58 -1.43 9.83 -13.15
N ALA A 59 -2.16 8.75 -13.35
CA ALA A 59 -3.18 8.29 -12.44
C ALA A 59 -2.80 6.94 -11.83
N LEU A 60 -3.06 6.78 -10.53
CA LEU A 60 -2.97 5.51 -9.83
C LEU A 60 -4.38 4.97 -9.58
N ALA A 61 -4.71 3.85 -10.20
CA ALA A 61 -5.94 3.11 -9.98
C ALA A 61 -5.74 1.99 -8.96
N LEU A 62 -6.70 1.85 -8.04
CA LEU A 62 -6.74 0.85 -6.98
C LEU A 62 -8.04 0.04 -7.06
N ASP A 63 -7.89 -1.28 -7.07
CA ASP A 63 -8.98 -2.25 -6.95
C ASP A 63 -8.86 -2.94 -5.57
N PRO A 64 -9.69 -2.55 -4.60
CA PRO A 64 -9.58 -3.01 -3.22
C PRO A 64 -10.15 -4.42 -3.02
N GLY A 65 -9.32 -5.30 -2.47
CA GLY A 65 -9.66 -6.71 -2.29
C GLY A 65 -9.38 -7.25 -0.87
N GLY A 66 -9.77 -8.50 -0.65
CA GLY A 66 -9.64 -9.15 0.66
C GLY A 66 -8.24 -9.69 0.96
N LYS A 67 -7.58 -10.27 -0.05
CA LYS A 67 -6.25 -10.91 0.05
C LYS A 67 -5.21 -10.21 -0.83
N TYR A 68 -5.66 -9.67 -1.94
CA TYR A 68 -4.86 -8.98 -2.94
C TYR A 68 -5.50 -7.64 -3.23
N GLU A 69 -4.68 -6.64 -3.53
CA GLU A 69 -5.12 -5.34 -4.04
C GLU A 69 -4.63 -5.20 -5.46
N GLY A 70 -5.53 -4.97 -6.41
CA GLY A 70 -5.15 -4.59 -7.76
C GLY A 70 -4.61 -3.17 -7.76
N VAL A 71 -3.48 -2.95 -8.43
CA VAL A 71 -2.88 -1.63 -8.62
C VAL A 71 -2.50 -1.45 -10.08
N ALA A 72 -2.84 -0.29 -10.64
CA ALA A 72 -2.42 0.10 -11.97
C ALA A 72 -2.01 1.56 -12.00
N VAL A 73 -0.90 1.87 -12.67
CA VAL A 73 -0.47 3.24 -12.95
C VAL A 73 -0.63 3.49 -14.44
N ALA A 74 -1.37 4.52 -14.81
CA ALA A 74 -1.64 4.87 -16.19
C ALA A 74 -1.27 6.33 -16.49
N SER A 75 -0.74 6.55 -17.69
CA SER A 75 -0.67 7.85 -18.33
C SER A 75 -1.85 8.01 -19.28
N HIS A 76 -2.04 9.20 -19.86
CA HIS A 76 -3.09 9.43 -20.85
C HIS A 76 -3.04 8.45 -22.05
N ARG A 77 -1.85 7.93 -22.39
CA ARG A 77 -1.67 7.09 -23.58
C ARG A 77 -1.70 5.60 -23.30
N GLN A 78 -1.26 5.15 -22.13
CA GLN A 78 -1.08 3.73 -21.85
C GLN A 78 -0.97 3.44 -20.36
N VAL A 79 -1.02 2.15 -20.04
CA VAL A 79 -0.73 1.65 -18.69
C VAL A 79 0.77 1.42 -18.53
N GLU A 80 1.36 2.05 -17.52
CA GLU A 80 2.80 2.03 -17.24
C GLU A 80 3.19 0.92 -16.26
N LEU A 81 2.25 0.53 -15.39
CA LEU A 81 2.41 -0.56 -14.43
C LEU A 81 1.06 -1.22 -14.18
N THR A 82 1.03 -2.55 -14.13
CA THR A 82 -0.08 -3.31 -13.55
C THR A 82 0.44 -4.30 -12.52
N GLY A 83 -0.35 -4.59 -11.50
CA GLY A 83 0.10 -5.51 -10.47
C GLY A 83 -0.92 -5.82 -9.42
N GLN A 84 -0.53 -6.75 -8.57
CA GLN A 84 -1.26 -7.10 -7.37
C GLN A 84 -0.33 -6.94 -6.17
N VAL A 85 -0.84 -6.31 -5.12
CA VAL A 85 -0.16 -6.21 -3.82
C VAL A 85 -0.73 -7.28 -2.91
N ASN A 86 0.13 -8.14 -2.39
CA ASN A 86 -0.27 -9.15 -1.42
C ASN A 86 -0.55 -8.50 -0.07
N LEU A 87 -1.79 -8.59 0.40
CA LEU A 87 -2.17 -8.07 1.70
C LEU A 87 -1.73 -9.03 2.83
N PRO A 88 -1.44 -8.50 4.03
CA PRO A 88 -1.05 -9.33 5.17
C PRO A 88 -2.18 -10.28 5.60
N GLY A 89 -1.89 -11.58 5.55
CA GLY A 89 -2.70 -12.66 6.12
C GLY A 89 -2.25 -13.11 7.52
N GLY A 90 -3.00 -14.02 8.15
CA GLY A 90 -2.64 -14.64 9.44
C GLY A 90 -2.57 -13.69 10.64
N VAL A 91 -3.08 -12.46 10.49
CA VAL A 91 -3.16 -11.47 11.59
C VAL A 91 -4.02 -11.98 12.76
N PRO A 92 -5.16 -12.66 12.54
CA PRO A 92 -5.93 -13.27 13.64
C PRO A 92 -5.10 -14.25 14.46
N ASP A 93 -4.46 -15.23 13.82
CA ASP A 93 -3.68 -16.28 14.47
C ASP A 93 -2.52 -15.69 15.26
N ARG A 94 -1.77 -14.74 14.67
CA ARG A 94 -0.68 -14.02 15.37
C ARG A 94 -1.21 -13.23 16.58
N THR A 95 -2.40 -12.64 16.45
CA THR A 95 -3.03 -11.88 17.54
C THR A 95 -3.48 -12.80 18.67
N GLU A 96 -3.98 -13.99 18.33
CA GLU A 96 -4.36 -15.05 19.25
C GLU A 96 -3.15 -15.65 19.97
N THR A 97 -2.12 -16.07 19.25
CA THR A 97 -0.86 -16.56 19.83
C THR A 97 -0.29 -15.54 20.82
N ARG A 98 -0.23 -14.26 20.42
CA ARG A 98 0.19 -13.17 21.31
C ARG A 98 -0.71 -13.02 22.53
N ARG A 99 -2.02 -13.25 22.41
CA ARG A 99 -2.97 -13.21 23.54
C ARG A 99 -2.72 -14.38 24.49
N ASN A 100 -2.55 -15.59 23.98
CA ASN A 100 -2.36 -16.82 24.75
C ASN A 100 -1.03 -16.80 25.52
N LEU A 101 0.07 -16.41 24.87
CA LEU A 101 1.37 -16.25 25.53
C LEU A 101 1.32 -15.23 26.67
N ARG A 102 0.63 -14.09 26.48
CA ARG A 102 0.44 -13.09 27.54
C ARG A 102 -0.40 -13.64 28.69
N ARG A 103 -1.44 -14.42 28.41
CA ARG A 103 -2.28 -15.07 29.42
C ARG A 103 -1.46 -16.06 30.24
N ALA A 104 -0.72 -16.96 29.59
CA ALA A 104 0.13 -17.95 30.25
C ALA A 104 1.23 -17.31 31.12
N LYS A 105 1.87 -16.23 30.66
CA LYS A 105 2.86 -15.49 31.46
C LYS A 105 2.23 -14.87 32.71
N ARG A 106 1.06 -14.25 32.59
CA ARG A 106 0.37 -13.64 33.75
C ARG A 106 -0.09 -14.69 34.76
N PHE A 107 -0.59 -15.83 34.29
CA PHE A 107 -0.97 -16.94 35.16
C PHE A 107 0.22 -17.39 36.04
N ARG A 108 1.39 -17.59 35.43
CA ARG A 108 2.60 -18.05 36.15
C ARG A 108 3.26 -16.98 37.03
N LYS A 109 3.20 -15.70 36.65
CA LYS A 109 4.03 -14.64 37.26
C LYS A 109 3.24 -13.52 37.95
N CYS A 110 1.94 -13.42 37.74
CA CYS A 110 1.10 -12.36 38.32
C CYS A 110 -0.29 -12.88 38.77
N PRO A 111 -0.40 -13.89 39.66
CA PRO A 111 -1.69 -14.51 40.01
C PRO A 111 -2.70 -13.55 40.63
N ARG A 112 -2.22 -12.58 41.43
CA ARG A 112 -3.06 -11.59 42.13
C ARG A 112 -3.32 -10.30 41.34
N ARG A 113 -2.96 -10.24 40.05
CA ARG A 113 -3.12 -9.02 39.26
C ARG A 113 -4.61 -8.79 38.94
N PRO A 114 -5.19 -7.63 39.30
CA PRO A 114 -6.59 -7.32 38.99
C PRO A 114 -6.81 -7.19 37.46
N ALA A 115 -7.98 -7.61 37.01
CA ALA A 115 -8.39 -7.48 35.62
C ALA A 115 -8.57 -5.99 35.26
N ARG A 116 -8.10 -5.58 34.07
CA ARG A 116 -8.21 -4.21 33.56
C ARG A 116 -9.15 -4.15 32.35
N PHE A 117 -10.44 -4.36 32.56
CA PHE A 117 -11.45 -4.31 31.49
C PHE A 117 -11.54 -2.92 30.86
N ASN A 118 -11.36 -1.86 31.65
CA ASN A 118 -11.44 -0.46 31.21
C ASN A 118 -10.24 0.00 30.35
N ASN A 119 -9.17 -0.80 30.25
CA ASN A 119 -8.02 -0.49 29.39
C ASN A 119 -8.22 -0.88 27.92
N ARG A 120 -9.38 -1.46 27.57
CA ARG A 120 -9.74 -1.74 26.18
C ARG A 120 -10.13 -0.43 25.50
N ARG A 121 -9.16 0.28 24.93
CA ARG A 121 -9.43 1.44 24.06
C ARG A 121 -10.12 0.99 22.77
N HIS A 122 -11.44 0.92 22.81
CA HIS A 122 -12.35 0.96 21.67
C HIS A 122 -13.09 2.31 21.76
N GLY A 123 -12.44 3.42 21.39
CA GLY A 123 -13.00 4.73 21.77
C GLY A 123 -12.70 5.91 20.84
N GLY A 124 -12.11 5.68 19.67
CA GLY A 124 -12.03 6.72 18.66
C GLY A 124 -13.32 6.78 17.84
N LYS A 125 -13.61 7.94 17.21
CA LYS A 125 -14.71 8.13 16.24
C LYS A 125 -14.68 7.11 15.09
N TYR A 126 -13.50 6.54 14.80
CA TYR A 126 -13.29 5.47 13.83
C TYR A 126 -12.39 4.37 14.43
N TRP A 127 -12.93 3.16 14.61
CA TRP A 127 -12.18 2.01 15.13
C TRP A 127 -12.07 0.93 14.07
N LEU A 128 -10.85 0.44 13.86
CA LEU A 128 -10.54 -0.65 12.95
C LEU A 128 -9.97 -1.83 13.71
N ALA A 129 -10.46 -3.03 13.38
CA ALA A 129 -9.86 -4.26 13.86
C ALA A 129 -8.38 -4.37 13.40
N PRO A 130 -7.50 -5.03 14.18
CA PRO A 130 -6.07 -5.14 13.84
C PRO A 130 -5.80 -5.67 12.43
N THR A 131 -6.58 -6.65 11.98
CA THR A 131 -6.52 -7.22 10.62
C THR A 131 -6.77 -6.15 9.56
N GLN A 132 -7.84 -5.37 9.72
CA GLN A 132 -8.22 -4.32 8.77
C GLN A 132 -7.18 -3.21 8.73
N ARG A 133 -6.73 -2.76 9.92
CA ARG A 133 -5.67 -1.77 10.04
C ARG A 133 -4.37 -2.21 9.35
N SER A 134 -3.99 -3.49 9.48
CA SER A 134 -2.78 -4.01 8.83
C SER A 134 -2.90 -4.00 7.31
N LYS A 135 -4.08 -4.27 6.76
CA LYS A 135 -4.32 -4.28 5.31
C LYS A 135 -4.29 -2.87 4.73
N ILE A 136 -4.97 -1.92 5.37
CA ILE A 136 -4.93 -0.50 4.96
C ILE A 136 -3.50 0.04 5.03
N ALA A 137 -2.76 -0.27 6.10
CA ALA A 137 -1.37 0.15 6.21
C ALA A 137 -0.48 -0.42 5.09
N ALA A 138 -0.72 -1.68 4.67
CA ALA A 138 -0.02 -2.27 3.53
C ALA A 138 -0.40 -1.60 2.20
N ARG A 139 -1.69 -1.29 1.99
CA ARG A 139 -2.19 -0.54 0.84
C ARG A 139 -1.54 0.84 0.75
N LEU A 140 -1.63 1.65 1.81
CA LEU A 140 -1.03 2.99 1.88
C LEU A 140 0.49 2.94 1.68
N LYS A 141 1.17 1.93 2.22
CA LYS A 141 2.59 1.72 1.96
C LYS A 141 2.85 1.47 0.48
N ALA A 142 2.05 0.64 -0.19
CA ALA A 142 2.22 0.38 -1.62
C ALA A 142 1.99 1.65 -2.45
N ILE A 143 0.93 2.41 -2.16
CA ILE A 143 0.64 3.70 -2.82
C ILE A 143 1.83 4.65 -2.67
N ARG A 144 2.32 4.87 -1.45
CA ARG A 144 3.46 5.76 -1.20
C ARG A 144 4.73 5.32 -1.92
N GLU A 145 5.00 4.02 -2.01
CA GLU A 145 6.16 3.51 -2.74
C GLU A 145 6.01 3.63 -4.26
N LEU A 146 4.78 3.65 -4.79
CA LEU A 146 4.50 3.93 -6.20
C LEU A 146 4.62 5.43 -6.51
N CYS A 147 4.07 6.31 -5.68
CA CYS A 147 4.19 7.77 -5.83
C CYS A 147 5.63 8.29 -5.73
N ARG A 148 6.55 7.52 -5.14
CA ARG A 148 7.98 7.85 -5.12
C ARG A 148 8.68 7.65 -6.46
N VAL A 149 8.15 6.78 -7.32
CA VAL A 149 8.80 6.40 -8.58
C VAL A 149 7.99 6.84 -9.81
N TYR A 150 6.69 7.09 -9.65
CA TYR A 150 5.83 7.64 -10.68
C TYR A 150 5.29 9.02 -10.28
N PRO A 151 5.24 9.99 -11.21
CA PRO A 151 4.67 11.31 -10.95
C PRO A 151 3.15 11.22 -10.98
N VAL A 152 2.55 10.67 -9.92
CA VAL A 152 1.09 10.51 -9.79
C VAL A 152 0.45 11.80 -9.28
N GLN A 153 -0.60 12.27 -9.94
CA GLN A 153 -1.38 13.45 -9.52
C GLN A 153 -2.87 13.13 -9.32
N ALA A 154 -3.34 11.96 -9.74
CA ALA A 154 -4.72 11.54 -9.56
C ALA A 154 -4.81 10.11 -9.01
N PHE A 155 -5.78 9.88 -8.13
CA PHE A 155 -6.09 8.55 -7.59
C PHE A 155 -7.50 8.15 -7.99
N PHE A 156 -7.65 6.95 -8.53
CA PHE A 156 -8.93 6.33 -8.82
C PHE A 156 -9.07 5.10 -7.94
N VAL A 157 -10.11 5.05 -7.11
CA VAL A 157 -10.35 3.91 -6.22
C VAL A 157 -11.74 3.40 -6.49
N GLU A 158 -11.87 2.11 -6.77
CA GLU A 158 -13.18 1.49 -6.89
C GLU A 158 -13.91 1.56 -5.53
N ASP A 159 -15.11 2.15 -5.52
CA ASP A 159 -15.92 2.24 -4.30
C ASP A 159 -16.74 0.96 -4.11
N VAL A 160 -16.34 0.17 -3.12
CA VAL A 160 -17.07 -1.03 -2.71
C VAL A 160 -18.06 -0.68 -1.61
N ARG A 161 -19.34 -0.99 -1.84
CA ARG A 161 -20.41 -0.86 -0.85
C ARG A 161 -21.20 -2.15 -0.75
N HIS A 162 -21.26 -2.73 0.45
CA HIS A 162 -22.17 -3.84 0.72
C HIS A 162 -23.57 -3.29 1.02
N ARG A 163 -24.61 -3.88 0.40
CA ARG A 163 -26.01 -3.66 0.76
C ARG A 163 -26.48 -4.82 1.63
N PRO A 164 -26.65 -4.64 2.95
CA PRO A 164 -27.07 -5.73 3.83
C PRO A 164 -28.56 -6.03 3.66
N ASN A 165 -28.91 -7.30 3.49
CA ASN A 165 -30.30 -7.79 3.49
C ASN A 165 -30.75 -8.19 4.92
N GLY A 166 -30.53 -7.31 5.90
CA GLY A 166 -30.89 -7.54 7.30
C GLY A 166 -29.98 -6.85 8.32
N LYS A 167 -30.28 -7.01 9.62
CA LYS A 167 -29.53 -6.34 10.71
C LYS A 167 -28.15 -6.95 10.99
N LYS A 168 -27.88 -8.19 10.58
CA LYS A 168 -26.66 -8.95 10.95
C LYS A 168 -25.43 -8.67 10.05
N ASP A 169 -25.61 -8.05 8.89
CA ASP A 169 -24.56 -7.92 7.86
C ASP A 169 -24.00 -6.49 7.71
N ARG A 170 -24.05 -5.68 8.77
CA ARG A 170 -23.66 -4.25 8.71
C ARG A 170 -22.20 -3.99 8.32
N HIS A 171 -21.31 -4.97 8.48
CA HIS A 171 -19.87 -4.84 8.20
C HIS A 171 -19.35 -6.10 7.50
N PHE A 172 -19.53 -6.16 6.18
CA PHE A 172 -19.32 -7.38 5.42
C PHE A 172 -17.90 -7.49 4.85
N SER A 173 -17.46 -6.52 4.03
CA SER A 173 -16.20 -6.67 3.29
C SER A 173 -15.03 -5.89 3.92
N THR A 174 -13.85 -6.49 3.85
CA THR A 174 -12.58 -5.83 4.16
C THR A 174 -12.32 -4.64 3.24
N ALA A 175 -12.81 -4.70 1.99
CA ALA A 175 -12.66 -3.61 1.03
C ALA A 175 -13.45 -2.36 1.47
N GLU A 176 -14.64 -2.55 2.02
CA GLU A 176 -15.48 -1.46 2.54
C GLU A 176 -15.00 -0.93 3.90
N ILE A 177 -14.58 -1.82 4.79
CA ILE A 177 -14.08 -1.46 6.12
C ILE A 177 -12.69 -0.84 5.99
N GLY A 178 -12.57 0.47 6.18
CA GLY A 178 -11.29 1.18 6.09
C GLY A 178 -11.13 2.07 4.88
N LYS A 179 -12.10 2.06 3.95
CA LYS A 179 -12.04 2.89 2.74
C LYS A 179 -11.96 4.38 3.08
N LYS A 180 -12.70 4.83 4.10
CA LYS A 180 -12.65 6.21 4.60
C LYS A 180 -11.24 6.63 4.98
N LEU A 181 -10.52 5.80 5.74
CA LEU A 181 -9.13 6.08 6.10
C LEU A 181 -8.20 6.07 4.89
N THR A 182 -8.51 5.26 3.87
CA THR A 182 -7.74 5.27 2.62
C THR A 182 -7.95 6.59 1.89
N TYR A 183 -9.20 7.06 1.77
CA TYR A 183 -9.54 8.32 1.08
C TYR A 183 -9.01 9.56 1.80
N GLU A 184 -8.97 9.56 3.14
CA GLU A 184 -8.40 10.65 3.94
C GLU A 184 -6.88 10.80 3.80
N GLU A 185 -6.19 9.75 3.34
CA GLU A 185 -4.72 9.68 3.24
C GLU A 185 -4.20 9.79 1.80
N LEU A 186 -5.09 9.78 0.81
CA LEU A 186 -4.79 9.96 -0.61
C LEU A 186 -4.78 11.44 -1.00
#